data_AF-A0A059J9N3-F1
#
_entry.id   AF-A0A059J9N3-F1
#
_cell.length_a   1.000
_cell.length_b   1.000
_cell.length_c   1.000
_cell.angle_alpha   90.00
_cell.angle_beta   90.00
_cell.angle_gamma   90.00
#
_symmetry.space_group_name_H-M   'P 1'
#
loop_
_entity.id
_entity.type
_entity.pdbx_description
1 polymer ?
#
loop_
_entity_poly.entity_id
_entity_poly.type
_entity_poly.pdbx_seq_one_letter_code
_entity_poly.pdbx_strand_id
1 'polypeptide(L)'
;MTTQQYSDESPHKINIISFNCWGLKYISKFRRERLLEIGKRLANADFPPEIVGLQECWTQEDYNAIRNETRHILPYGKFYHSGIFGGGLAILSKWPIEESSMFQYPLNGRPTAFFRGDWFVGKGVAYARIRIGPGSKDVAAVFCTHLHAPYEREPNDSYICHRTAQAWEIAKLMRGAAERGHLVIGLGDFNMLPLSFAHRLITAHAPVTDVWRYLRPESSIGAAIDDAEIARNKPIPSADFNILENGATCDGAFNTWRWSKEDQKRLAREGHISVDGSLPDPYAKRLDYIFVGNGSYLNHTDDAAPSSSSSWKWNIHSARVGMMERHPTLHCSLSDHFSVEATVVRAHPPVYRTERKPSSDADDDENAPSLYLPIQSHTGPNTAINDYAILRQTSNLPPEATKQPVPALSADVYDDILDMISVYMVRERFQRRARLGHFLISIAVSIGCFIGTWWTPRPFVAFILCLVSTLSLSAGVIDGLIGGLFVSSEIRALKEFQWEIKNTRRTVLGLGLDIEEDLRSPKKSAH
;
A
#
# COMPACT_ATOMS: atom_id res chain seq x y z
N MET A 1 -36.61 10.82 8.09
CA MET A 1 -35.39 11.22 7.36
C MET A 1 -34.56 12.05 8.31
N THR A 2 -33.61 11.41 9.00
CA THR A 2 -32.78 12.07 10.01
C THR A 2 -31.62 12.72 9.27
N THR A 3 -31.66 14.05 9.14
CA THR A 3 -30.56 14.87 8.63
C THR A 3 -29.37 14.65 9.56
N GLN A 4 -28.36 13.91 9.10
CA GLN A 4 -27.16 13.62 9.86
C GLN A 4 -26.42 14.95 10.03
N GLN A 5 -26.45 15.52 11.24
CA GLN A 5 -25.75 16.76 11.58
C GLN A 5 -24.27 16.57 11.31
N TYR A 6 -23.72 17.38 10.39
CA TYR A 6 -22.28 17.54 10.24
C TYR A 6 -21.73 18.08 11.56
N SER A 7 -20.63 17.51 12.07
CA SER A 7 -19.88 18.21 13.09
C SER A 7 -19.28 19.44 12.44
N ASP A 8 -19.66 20.64 12.89
CA ASP A 8 -19.11 21.92 12.44
C ASP A 8 -17.62 22.12 12.78
N GLU A 9 -16.99 21.11 13.39
CA GLU A 9 -15.59 21.14 13.83
C GLU A 9 -14.73 20.17 13.03
N SER A 10 -13.52 20.64 12.72
CA SER A 10 -12.49 19.84 12.07
C SER A 10 -11.90 18.81 13.04
N PRO A 11 -11.65 17.56 12.60
CA PRO A 11 -11.27 16.48 13.49
C PRO A 11 -9.86 16.69 14.02
N HIS A 12 -9.72 16.64 15.34
CA HIS A 12 -8.42 16.67 16.00
C HIS A 12 -7.64 15.36 15.88
N LYS A 13 -8.32 14.25 15.58
CA LYS A 13 -7.78 12.90 15.51
C LYS A 13 -8.42 12.16 14.34
N ILE A 14 -7.64 11.31 13.66
CA ILE A 14 -8.14 10.38 12.64
C ILE A 14 -7.59 8.97 12.92
N ASN A 15 -8.49 8.01 13.11
CA ASN A 15 -8.15 6.58 13.16
C ASN A 15 -8.21 5.97 11.75
N ILE A 16 -7.11 5.36 11.30
CA ILE A 16 -6.93 4.84 9.95
C ILE A 16 -6.62 3.34 10.02
N ILE A 17 -7.29 2.53 9.19
CA ILE A 17 -7.02 1.08 9.07
C ILE A 17 -6.73 0.73 7.60
N SER A 18 -5.67 -0.03 7.38
CA SER A 18 -5.39 -0.73 6.11
C SER A 18 -5.53 -2.22 6.32
N PHE A 19 -6.25 -2.92 5.45
CA PHE A 19 -6.42 -4.36 5.59
C PHE A 19 -6.64 -5.12 4.27
N ASN A 20 -5.70 -6.01 3.95
CA ASN A 20 -5.89 -7.04 2.93
C ASN A 20 -6.85 -8.11 3.46
N CYS A 21 -7.99 -8.30 2.80
CA CYS A 21 -9.09 -9.16 3.24
C CYS A 21 -8.97 -10.62 2.78
N TRP A 22 -8.06 -10.92 1.85
CA TRP A 22 -7.92 -12.23 1.22
C TRP A 22 -9.25 -12.82 0.73
N GLY A 23 -9.98 -12.04 -0.08
CA GLY A 23 -11.35 -12.33 -0.53
C GLY A 23 -11.46 -13.00 -1.89
N LEU A 24 -10.46 -13.75 -2.36
CA LEU A 24 -10.43 -14.32 -3.71
C LEU A 24 -11.61 -15.27 -3.94
N LYS A 25 -12.44 -14.95 -4.96
CA LYS A 25 -13.62 -15.77 -5.30
C LYS A 25 -13.16 -17.16 -5.75
N TYR A 26 -13.74 -18.20 -5.13
CA TYR A 26 -13.44 -19.63 -5.35
C TYR A 26 -12.10 -20.16 -4.81
N ILE A 27 -11.16 -19.30 -4.40
CA ILE A 27 -9.86 -19.71 -3.86
C ILE A 27 -9.83 -19.60 -2.34
N SER A 28 -10.27 -18.45 -1.81
CA SER A 28 -10.22 -18.16 -0.39
C SER A 28 -11.24 -18.99 0.38
N LYS A 29 -10.75 -19.75 1.38
CA LYS A 29 -11.60 -20.57 2.26
C LYS A 29 -12.47 -19.69 3.17
N PHE A 30 -13.70 -20.15 3.42
CA PHE A 30 -14.68 -19.47 4.30
C PHE A 30 -14.83 -17.97 4.01
N ARG A 31 -14.77 -17.60 2.72
CA ARG A 31 -14.69 -16.20 2.29
C ARG A 31 -15.86 -15.39 2.88
N ARG A 32 -17.09 -15.85 2.71
CA ARG A 32 -18.29 -15.11 3.11
C ARG A 32 -18.33 -14.87 4.61
N GLU A 33 -18.04 -15.90 5.38
CA GLU A 33 -18.03 -15.90 6.84
C GLU A 33 -16.95 -14.96 7.37
N ARG A 34 -15.73 -15.06 6.83
CA ARG A 34 -14.62 -14.18 7.20
C ARG A 34 -14.89 -12.73 6.85
N LEU A 35 -15.32 -12.43 5.62
CA LEU A 35 -15.57 -11.04 5.17
C LEU A 35 -16.71 -10.39 5.97
N LEU A 36 -17.75 -11.14 6.32
CA LEU A 36 -18.78 -10.64 7.24
C LEU A 36 -18.20 -10.33 8.63
N GLU A 37 -17.40 -11.24 9.17
CA GLU A 37 -16.76 -11.05 10.49
C GLU A 37 -15.80 -9.86 10.50
N ILE A 38 -15.06 -9.62 9.41
CA ILE A 38 -14.25 -8.40 9.23
C ILE A 38 -15.11 -7.15 9.40
N GLY A 39 -16.29 -7.10 8.76
CA GLY A 39 -17.23 -6.00 8.92
C GLY A 39 -17.66 -5.78 10.37
N LYS A 40 -17.96 -6.87 11.09
CA LYS A 40 -18.32 -6.82 12.52
C LYS A 40 -17.17 -6.33 13.40
N ARG A 41 -15.93 -6.76 13.14
CA ARG A 41 -14.75 -6.29 13.89
C ARG A 41 -14.46 -4.81 13.65
N LEU A 42 -14.57 -4.35 12.40
CA LEU A 42 -14.44 -2.92 12.10
C LEU A 42 -15.50 -2.09 12.82
N ALA A 43 -16.75 -2.57 12.87
CA ALA A 43 -17.85 -1.90 13.55
C ALA A 43 -17.69 -1.81 15.08
N ASN A 44 -17.07 -2.82 15.70
CA ASN A 44 -16.98 -2.95 17.15
C ASN A 44 -15.54 -2.80 17.68
N ALA A 45 -14.65 -2.18 16.90
CA ALA A 45 -13.26 -1.97 17.31
C ALA A 45 -13.18 -1.02 18.52
N ASP A 46 -12.31 -1.33 19.48
CA ASP A 46 -12.05 -0.49 20.67
C ASP A 46 -11.66 0.95 20.29
N PHE A 47 -11.00 1.11 19.15
CA PHE A 47 -10.68 2.38 18.53
C PHE A 47 -11.44 2.48 17.19
N PRO A 48 -12.68 3.03 17.19
CA PRO A 48 -13.50 3.06 16.00
C PRO A 48 -12.76 3.74 14.83
N PRO A 49 -12.63 3.07 13.67
CA PRO A 49 -11.96 3.64 12.52
C PRO A 49 -12.79 4.76 11.89
N GLU A 50 -12.10 5.73 11.30
CA GLU A 50 -12.73 6.85 10.59
C GLU A 50 -12.39 6.86 9.09
N ILE A 51 -11.30 6.21 8.73
CA ILE A 51 -10.93 5.88 7.35
C ILE A 51 -10.45 4.43 7.32
N VAL A 52 -11.02 3.61 6.43
CA VAL A 52 -10.59 2.23 6.21
C VAL A 52 -10.31 2.04 4.73
N GLY A 53 -9.17 1.47 4.39
CA GLY A 53 -8.94 0.96 3.05
C GLY A 53 -8.74 -0.54 3.05
N LEU A 54 -9.44 -1.21 2.14
CA LEU A 54 -9.49 -2.65 2.02
C LEU A 54 -8.85 -3.07 0.71
N GLN A 55 -8.01 -4.10 0.77
CA GLN A 55 -7.42 -4.77 -0.39
C GLN A 55 -7.98 -6.19 -0.48
N GLU A 56 -7.91 -6.77 -1.68
CA GLU A 56 -8.50 -8.09 -1.97
C GLU A 56 -9.98 -8.25 -1.59
N CYS A 57 -10.73 -7.15 -1.56
CA CYS A 57 -12.18 -7.16 -1.53
C CYS A 57 -12.67 -7.28 -2.98
N TRP A 58 -12.74 -8.50 -3.50
CA TRP A 58 -12.90 -8.73 -4.94
C TRP A 58 -14.34 -8.65 -5.45
N THR A 59 -15.34 -8.86 -4.59
CA THR A 59 -16.74 -8.96 -5.02
C THR A 59 -17.61 -7.89 -4.38
N GLN A 60 -18.61 -7.43 -5.13
CA GLN A 60 -19.62 -6.50 -4.61
C GLN A 60 -20.40 -7.11 -3.43
N GLU A 61 -20.58 -8.43 -3.41
CA GLU A 61 -21.22 -9.16 -2.32
C GLU A 61 -20.42 -9.01 -1.02
N ASP A 62 -19.12 -9.30 -1.06
CA ASP A 62 -18.25 -9.19 0.12
C ASP A 62 -18.12 -7.74 0.60
N TYR A 63 -18.02 -6.78 -0.34
CA TYR A 63 -18.05 -5.35 -0.02
C TYR A 63 -19.34 -4.93 0.68
N ASN A 64 -20.49 -5.37 0.15
CA ASN A 64 -21.79 -5.05 0.73
C ASN A 64 -21.96 -5.67 2.12
N ALA A 65 -21.42 -6.87 2.36
CA ALA A 65 -21.42 -7.49 3.69
C ALA A 65 -20.67 -6.61 4.70
N ILE A 66 -19.46 -6.15 4.37
CA ILE A 66 -18.67 -5.24 5.23
C ILE A 66 -19.41 -3.90 5.41
N ARG A 67 -19.94 -3.32 4.33
CA ARG A 67 -20.68 -2.06 4.36
C ARG A 67 -21.91 -2.11 5.25
N ASN A 68 -22.67 -3.18 5.21
CA ASN A 68 -23.89 -3.32 6.01
C ASN A 68 -23.60 -3.27 7.51
N GLU A 69 -22.51 -3.91 7.94
CA GLU A 69 -22.06 -3.88 9.33
C GLU A 69 -21.47 -2.51 9.70
N THR A 70 -20.71 -1.87 8.82
CA THR A 70 -19.93 -0.66 9.16
C THR A 70 -20.65 0.67 8.91
N ARG A 71 -21.74 0.72 8.13
CA ARG A 71 -22.37 1.97 7.67
C ARG A 71 -22.80 2.96 8.77
N HIS A 72 -23.00 2.49 9.99
CA HIS A 72 -23.41 3.34 11.10
C HIS A 72 -22.25 4.18 11.68
N ILE A 73 -21.00 3.73 11.52
CA ILE A 73 -19.78 4.48 11.86
C ILE A 73 -19.04 5.01 10.62
N LEU A 74 -19.14 4.31 9.49
CA LEU A 74 -18.51 4.63 8.20
C LEU A 74 -19.58 4.74 7.09
N PRO A 75 -20.45 5.76 7.13
CA PRO A 75 -21.57 5.91 6.20
C PRO A 75 -21.15 6.15 4.75
N TYR A 76 -19.92 6.62 4.51
CA TYR A 76 -19.40 6.85 3.16
C TYR A 76 -18.43 5.76 2.77
N GLY A 77 -18.38 5.44 1.48
CA GLY A 77 -17.54 4.37 1.02
C GLY A 77 -17.78 4.00 -0.43
N LYS A 78 -16.74 3.50 -1.05
CA LYS A 78 -16.69 3.22 -2.48
C LYS A 78 -15.97 1.92 -2.73
N PHE A 79 -16.58 1.09 -3.56
CA PHE A 79 -15.98 -0.07 -4.19
C PHE A 79 -15.38 0.36 -5.53
N TYR A 80 -14.17 -0.09 -5.86
CA TYR A 80 -13.44 0.37 -7.04
C TYR A 80 -13.34 -0.74 -8.08
N HIS A 81 -13.60 -0.38 -9.33
CA HIS A 81 -13.55 -1.29 -10.47
C HIS A 81 -12.31 -1.01 -11.33
N SER A 82 -11.59 -2.07 -11.70
CA SER A 82 -10.48 -2.03 -12.65
C SER A 82 -10.27 -3.40 -13.29
N GLY A 83 -9.51 -3.45 -14.38
CA GLY A 83 -9.24 -4.68 -15.11
C GLY A 83 -10.50 -5.42 -15.58
N ILE A 84 -10.33 -6.71 -15.84
CA ILE A 84 -11.39 -7.66 -16.24
C ILE A 84 -12.06 -8.25 -14.99
N PHE A 85 -11.29 -8.54 -13.94
CA PHE A 85 -11.78 -9.21 -12.73
C PHE A 85 -12.03 -8.27 -11.53
N GLY A 86 -11.84 -6.94 -11.68
CA GLY A 86 -11.97 -5.98 -10.59
C GLY A 86 -10.62 -5.67 -9.94
N GLY A 87 -10.52 -4.52 -9.25
CA GLY A 87 -9.27 -4.09 -8.60
C GLY A 87 -9.06 -4.61 -7.19
N GLY A 88 -10.11 -5.16 -6.57
CA GLY A 88 -10.05 -5.66 -5.20
C GLY A 88 -9.95 -4.56 -4.13
N LEU A 89 -10.21 -3.29 -4.47
CA LEU A 89 -10.00 -2.15 -3.58
C LEU A 89 -11.31 -1.51 -3.14
N ALA A 90 -11.38 -1.13 -1.87
CA ALA A 90 -12.46 -0.32 -1.32
C ALA A 90 -11.94 0.70 -0.32
N ILE A 91 -12.61 1.85 -0.24
CA ILE A 91 -12.38 2.86 0.80
C ILE A 91 -13.70 3.08 1.53
N LEU A 92 -13.67 3.07 2.86
CA LEU A 92 -14.78 3.43 3.74
C LEU A 92 -14.38 4.65 4.58
N SER A 93 -15.31 5.54 4.85
CA SER A 93 -15.05 6.78 5.58
C SER A 93 -16.23 7.21 6.44
N LYS A 94 -15.89 7.83 7.55
CA LYS A 94 -16.81 8.59 8.42
C LYS A 94 -17.34 9.85 7.73
N TRP A 95 -16.55 10.44 6.82
CA TRP A 95 -16.84 11.71 6.18
C TRP A 95 -17.16 11.59 4.68
N PRO A 96 -17.85 12.57 4.09
CA PRO A 96 -18.21 12.55 2.67
C PRO A 96 -16.99 12.39 1.75
N ILE A 97 -17.11 11.46 0.79
CA ILE A 97 -16.22 11.34 -0.35
C ILE A 97 -16.73 12.30 -1.43
N GLU A 98 -16.06 13.44 -1.61
CA GLU A 98 -16.45 14.47 -2.58
C GLU A 98 -16.04 14.08 -4.01
N GLU A 99 -14.88 13.45 -4.16
CA GLU A 99 -14.36 12.99 -5.45
C GLU A 99 -13.70 11.64 -5.30
N SER A 100 -13.68 10.85 -6.37
CA SER A 100 -12.94 9.60 -6.36
C SER A 100 -12.64 9.06 -7.75
N SER A 101 -11.45 8.48 -7.89
CA SER A 101 -10.93 7.91 -9.14
C SER A 101 -10.29 6.54 -8.89
N MET A 102 -10.26 5.68 -9.92
CA MET A 102 -9.44 4.46 -9.93
C MET A 102 -8.34 4.64 -10.98
N PHE A 103 -7.09 4.68 -10.56
CA PHE A 103 -5.94 4.81 -11.45
C PHE A 103 -5.31 3.44 -11.66
N GLN A 104 -5.51 2.83 -12.83
CA GLN A 104 -4.83 1.58 -13.18
C GLN A 104 -3.34 1.83 -13.42
N TYR A 105 -2.50 0.93 -12.93
CA TYR A 105 -1.08 1.00 -13.23
C TYR A 105 -0.81 0.68 -14.71
N PRO A 106 0.09 1.44 -15.38
CA PRO A 106 0.45 1.16 -16.77
C PRO A 106 1.15 -0.19 -16.97
N LEU A 107 1.88 -0.66 -15.95
CA LEU A 107 2.58 -1.95 -15.92
C LEU A 107 1.94 -2.84 -14.85
N ASN A 108 1.25 -3.90 -15.29
CA ASN A 108 0.34 -4.70 -14.45
C ASN A 108 0.53 -6.22 -14.60
N GLY A 109 1.74 -6.66 -14.94
CA GLY A 109 2.07 -8.05 -15.20
C GLY A 109 1.78 -8.47 -16.65
N ARG A 110 1.67 -9.78 -16.89
CA ARG A 110 1.63 -10.36 -18.25
C ARG A 110 0.37 -11.20 -18.49
N PRO A 111 -0.26 -11.11 -19.68
CA PRO A 111 -1.46 -11.89 -20.01
C PRO A 111 -1.19 -13.40 -20.04
N THR A 112 0.03 -13.80 -20.41
CA THR A 112 0.42 -15.22 -20.43
C THR A 112 0.61 -15.83 -19.04
N ALA A 113 0.75 -15.00 -17.99
CA ALA A 113 0.85 -15.45 -16.61
C ALA A 113 -0.55 -15.61 -15.99
N PHE A 114 -1.43 -16.35 -16.66
CA PHE A 114 -2.84 -16.52 -16.26
C PHE A 114 -3.00 -17.17 -14.88
N PHE A 115 -2.02 -17.98 -14.46
CA PHE A 115 -1.97 -18.60 -13.13
C PHE A 115 -1.56 -17.62 -12.01
N ARG A 116 -1.02 -16.44 -12.36
CA ARG A 116 -0.67 -15.37 -11.40
C ARG A 116 -1.82 -14.37 -11.23
N GLY A 117 -2.55 -14.06 -12.30
CA GLY A 117 -3.81 -13.31 -12.24
C GLY A 117 -3.69 -11.78 -12.23
N ASP A 118 -2.54 -11.22 -11.82
CA ASP A 118 -2.29 -9.77 -11.69
C ASP A 118 -2.67 -8.93 -12.92
N TRP A 119 -2.42 -9.46 -14.12
CA TRP A 119 -2.77 -8.77 -15.37
C TRP A 119 -4.28 -8.60 -15.55
N PHE A 120 -5.07 -9.60 -15.15
CA PHE A 120 -6.52 -9.61 -15.37
C PHE A 120 -7.28 -8.76 -14.36
N VAL A 121 -6.73 -8.54 -13.17
CA VAL A 121 -7.35 -7.71 -12.13
C VAL A 121 -7.09 -6.21 -12.37
N GLY A 122 -6.06 -5.87 -13.16
CA GLY A 122 -5.73 -4.47 -13.45
C GLY A 122 -5.45 -3.68 -12.16
N LYS A 123 -4.39 -4.08 -11.43
CA LYS A 123 -3.96 -3.42 -10.19
C LYS A 123 -3.78 -1.91 -10.39
N GLY A 124 -3.96 -1.15 -9.31
CA GLY A 124 -3.99 0.29 -9.39
C GLY A 124 -4.17 0.96 -8.03
N VAL A 125 -4.44 2.26 -8.06
CA VAL A 125 -4.66 3.10 -6.89
C VAL A 125 -6.11 3.58 -6.86
N ALA A 126 -6.84 3.18 -5.83
CA ALA A 126 -8.13 3.73 -5.48
C ALA A 126 -7.92 5.07 -4.75
N TYR A 127 -8.43 6.16 -5.33
CA TYR A 127 -8.33 7.50 -4.77
C TYR A 127 -9.69 7.98 -4.24
N ALA A 128 -9.69 8.61 -3.07
CA ALA A 128 -10.82 9.34 -2.52
C ALA A 128 -10.37 10.70 -1.99
N ARG A 129 -11.09 11.76 -2.38
CA ARG A 129 -10.98 13.09 -1.79
C ARG A 129 -12.08 13.23 -0.75
N ILE A 130 -11.69 13.29 0.53
CA ILE A 130 -12.61 13.22 1.67
C ILE A 130 -12.63 14.58 2.38
N ARG A 131 -13.83 15.13 2.57
CA ARG A 131 -14.05 16.40 3.30
C ARG A 131 -14.12 16.12 4.79
N ILE A 132 -13.01 16.29 5.48
CA ILE A 132 -12.91 15.93 6.90
C ILE A 132 -13.38 17.05 7.85
N GLY A 133 -13.54 18.28 7.37
CA GLY A 133 -14.02 19.43 8.16
C GLY A 133 -14.53 20.57 7.27
N PRO A 134 -15.02 21.68 7.84
CA PRO A 134 -15.69 22.74 7.09
C PRO A 134 -14.73 23.63 6.27
N GLY A 135 -13.44 23.68 6.63
CA GLY A 135 -12.46 24.52 5.94
C GLY A 135 -12.17 24.04 4.53
N SER A 136 -11.81 24.97 3.64
CA SER A 136 -11.45 24.65 2.26
C SER A 136 -10.27 23.68 2.16
N LYS A 137 -9.32 23.77 3.11
CA LYS A 137 -8.14 22.89 3.25
C LYS A 137 -8.37 21.66 4.13
N ASP A 138 -9.57 21.47 4.69
CA ASP A 138 -9.91 20.30 5.50
C ASP A 138 -10.24 19.09 4.63
N VAL A 139 -9.24 18.66 3.88
CA VAL A 139 -9.34 17.59 2.88
C VAL A 139 -8.29 16.53 3.16
N ALA A 140 -8.74 15.28 3.24
CA ALA A 140 -7.87 14.11 3.19
C ALA A 140 -7.91 13.51 1.78
N ALA A 141 -6.75 13.34 1.16
CA ALA A 141 -6.54 12.58 -0.06
C ALA A 141 -6.09 11.17 0.33
N VAL A 142 -7.01 10.20 0.23
CA VAL A 142 -6.78 8.80 0.59
C VAL A 142 -6.49 8.00 -0.67
N PHE A 143 -5.37 7.28 -0.66
CA PHE A 143 -4.91 6.40 -1.72
C PHE A 143 -4.81 4.98 -1.17
N CYS A 144 -5.73 4.10 -1.56
CA CYS A 144 -5.68 2.67 -1.25
C CYS A 144 -5.06 1.94 -2.45
N THR A 145 -4.08 1.06 -2.24
CA THR A 145 -3.46 0.30 -3.33
C THR A 145 -3.20 -1.15 -2.96
N HIS A 146 -2.95 -1.97 -3.99
CA HIS A 146 -2.39 -3.31 -3.85
C HIS A 146 -1.37 -3.53 -4.98
N LEU A 147 -0.08 -3.37 -4.69
CA LEU A 147 0.98 -3.49 -5.71
C LEU A 147 1.12 -4.94 -6.20
N HIS A 148 1.81 -5.13 -7.33
CA HIS A 148 2.07 -6.43 -7.93
C HIS A 148 2.77 -7.36 -6.93
N ALA A 149 2.35 -8.62 -6.84
CA ALA A 149 2.92 -9.55 -5.86
C ALA A 149 4.38 -9.94 -6.21
N PRO A 150 5.27 -10.14 -5.21
CA PRO A 150 6.61 -10.67 -5.42
C PRO A 150 6.56 -12.20 -5.52
N TYR A 151 6.34 -12.70 -6.73
CA TYR A 151 6.28 -14.15 -6.99
C TYR A 151 7.65 -14.83 -6.97
N GLU A 152 8.72 -14.05 -7.08
CA GLU A 152 10.11 -14.49 -7.14
C GLU A 152 10.92 -13.63 -6.17
N ARG A 153 11.94 -14.19 -5.53
CA ARG A 153 12.85 -13.42 -4.69
C ARG A 153 13.85 -12.68 -5.56
N GLU A 154 14.21 -11.47 -5.14
CA GLU A 154 15.32 -10.74 -5.74
C GLU A 154 16.64 -11.55 -5.59
N PRO A 155 17.55 -11.48 -6.57
CA PRO A 155 17.54 -10.62 -7.76
C PRO A 155 16.75 -11.18 -8.96
N ASN A 156 16.15 -12.36 -8.85
CA ASN A 156 15.49 -13.06 -9.97
C ASN A 156 14.04 -12.62 -10.22
N ASP A 157 13.61 -11.50 -9.65
CA ASP A 157 12.24 -11.06 -9.74
C ASP A 157 11.91 -10.48 -11.10
N SER A 158 11.22 -11.26 -11.94
CA SER A 158 10.88 -10.85 -13.30
C SER A 158 9.79 -9.76 -13.39
N TYR A 159 9.24 -9.32 -12.26
CA TYR A 159 8.23 -8.27 -12.10
C TYR A 159 8.72 -7.06 -11.27
N ILE A 160 10.01 -7.01 -10.90
CA ILE A 160 10.58 -5.86 -10.19
C ILE A 160 10.34 -4.55 -10.95
N CYS A 161 10.48 -4.56 -12.28
CA CYS A 161 10.20 -3.39 -13.13
C CYS A 161 8.74 -2.93 -13.03
N HIS A 162 7.79 -3.87 -12.89
CA HIS A 162 6.38 -3.54 -12.69
C HIS A 162 6.20 -2.88 -11.32
N ARG A 163 6.61 -3.54 -10.23
CA ARG A 163 6.47 -2.97 -8.88
C ARG A 163 7.12 -1.61 -8.73
N THR A 164 8.32 -1.43 -9.28
CA THR A 164 9.04 -0.14 -9.26
C THR A 164 8.27 0.95 -10.01
N ALA A 165 7.72 0.66 -11.18
CA ALA A 165 6.85 1.61 -11.90
C ALA A 165 5.56 1.91 -11.12
N GLN A 166 4.96 0.92 -10.47
CA GLN A 166 3.75 1.12 -9.68
C GLN A 166 4.00 1.98 -8.42
N ALA A 167 5.14 1.75 -7.74
CA ALA A 167 5.59 2.57 -6.62
C ALA A 167 5.85 4.02 -7.05
N TRP A 168 6.43 4.22 -8.23
CA TRP A 168 6.61 5.53 -8.83
C TRP A 168 5.28 6.25 -9.10
N GLU A 169 4.31 5.56 -9.73
CA GLU A 169 2.99 6.12 -10.04
C GLU A 169 2.25 6.59 -8.79
N ILE A 170 2.19 5.77 -7.73
CA ILE A 170 1.51 6.19 -6.50
C ILE A 170 2.26 7.33 -5.78
N ALA A 171 3.59 7.36 -5.84
CA ALA A 171 4.37 8.46 -5.28
C ALA A 171 4.03 9.80 -5.97
N LYS A 172 3.88 9.81 -7.32
CA LYS A 172 3.45 10.99 -8.07
C LYS A 172 2.05 11.46 -7.64
N LEU A 173 1.10 10.54 -7.50
CA LEU A 173 -0.27 10.86 -7.09
C LEU A 173 -0.32 11.45 -5.67
N MET A 174 0.42 10.86 -4.74
CA MET A 174 0.55 11.35 -3.37
C MET A 174 1.22 12.73 -3.32
N ARG A 175 2.32 12.93 -4.06
CA ARG A 175 2.98 14.23 -4.18
C ARG A 175 2.04 15.30 -4.72
N GLY A 176 1.32 15.03 -5.81
CA GLY A 176 0.37 15.98 -6.38
C GLY A 176 -0.77 16.35 -5.42
N ALA A 177 -1.20 15.43 -4.55
CA ALA A 177 -2.17 15.77 -3.50
C ALA A 177 -1.57 16.60 -2.37
N ALA A 178 -0.33 16.33 -1.98
CA ALA A 178 0.38 17.13 -1.00
C ALA A 178 0.63 18.56 -1.50
N GLU A 179 0.98 18.73 -2.77
CA GLU A 179 1.14 20.04 -3.45
C GLU A 179 -0.12 20.90 -3.39
N ARG A 180 -1.31 20.28 -3.36
CA ARG A 180 -2.59 20.97 -3.16
C ARG A 180 -2.91 21.30 -1.70
N GLY A 181 -2.04 20.93 -0.77
CA GLY A 181 -2.22 21.15 0.67
C GLY A 181 -3.19 20.16 1.34
N HIS A 182 -3.48 19.02 0.72
CA HIS A 182 -4.32 17.99 1.34
C HIS A 182 -3.52 17.18 2.39
N LEU A 183 -4.21 16.66 3.40
CA LEU A 183 -3.68 15.55 4.21
C LEU A 183 -3.57 14.32 3.30
N VAL A 184 -2.36 13.85 3.03
CA VAL A 184 -2.16 12.64 2.22
C VAL A 184 -2.14 11.41 3.12
N ILE A 185 -2.96 10.42 2.77
CA ILE A 185 -2.96 9.10 3.41
C ILE A 185 -2.79 8.06 2.30
N GLY A 186 -1.60 7.48 2.17
CA GLY A 186 -1.36 6.32 1.33
C GLY A 186 -1.47 5.06 2.16
N LEU A 187 -2.27 4.07 1.78
CA LEU A 187 -2.43 2.84 2.54
C LEU A 187 -2.63 1.65 1.62
N GLY A 188 -2.33 0.46 2.12
CA GLY A 188 -2.62 -0.79 1.43
C GLY A 188 -1.56 -1.85 1.61
N ASP A 189 -1.69 -2.91 0.82
CA ASP A 189 -0.68 -3.95 0.65
C ASP A 189 0.27 -3.50 -0.46
N PHE A 190 1.45 -3.01 -0.07
CA PHE A 190 2.42 -2.53 -1.04
C PHE A 190 3.31 -3.64 -1.59
N ASN A 191 3.15 -4.90 -1.14
CA ASN A 191 3.94 -6.03 -1.63
C ASN A 191 5.45 -5.73 -1.70
N MET A 192 5.93 -4.96 -0.72
CA MET A 192 7.32 -4.50 -0.62
C MET A 192 7.78 -4.60 0.83
N LEU A 193 9.08 -4.74 1.02
CA LEU A 193 9.69 -4.75 2.35
C LEU A 193 10.06 -3.33 2.81
N PRO A 194 10.12 -3.05 4.12
CA PRO A 194 10.61 -1.76 4.61
C PRO A 194 12.05 -1.53 4.14
N LEU A 195 12.39 -0.30 3.73
CA LEU A 195 13.71 0.03 3.15
C LEU A 195 14.09 -0.68 1.84
N SER A 196 13.24 -1.54 1.29
CA SER A 196 13.39 -1.99 -0.09
C SER A 196 13.45 -0.79 -1.05
N PHE A 197 13.90 -1.03 -2.27
CA PHE A 197 13.97 -0.02 -3.30
C PHE A 197 12.63 0.73 -3.48
N ALA A 198 11.52 -0.01 -3.62
CA ALA A 198 10.19 0.56 -3.82
C ALA A 198 9.73 1.42 -2.62
N HIS A 199 10.04 0.99 -1.40
CA HIS A 199 9.73 1.74 -0.19
C HIS A 199 10.48 3.09 -0.17
N ARG A 200 11.79 3.06 -0.43
CA ARG A 200 12.63 4.26 -0.49
C ARG A 200 12.17 5.20 -1.60
N LEU A 201 11.79 4.67 -2.77
CA LEU A 201 11.25 5.43 -3.89
C LEU A 201 10.00 6.23 -3.47
N ILE A 202 9.06 5.59 -2.79
CA ILE A 202 7.84 6.25 -2.29
C ILE A 202 8.20 7.36 -1.30
N THR A 203 9.00 7.06 -0.27
CA THR A 203 9.32 8.04 0.79
C THR A 203 10.22 9.18 0.33
N ALA A 204 10.96 9.00 -0.77
CA ALA A 204 11.81 10.05 -1.35
C ALA A 204 11.03 10.97 -2.30
N HIS A 205 10.04 10.43 -3.03
CA HIS A 205 9.33 11.17 -4.07
C HIS A 205 7.95 11.67 -3.66
N ALA A 206 7.34 11.09 -2.63
CA ALA A 206 6.15 11.63 -2.01
C ALA A 206 6.52 12.24 -0.64
N PRO A 207 5.99 13.42 -0.28
CA PRO A 207 6.21 14.05 1.02
C PRO A 207 5.36 13.37 2.11
N VAL A 208 5.58 12.08 2.28
CA VAL A 208 4.86 11.19 3.19
C VAL A 208 5.85 10.39 4.03
N THR A 209 5.43 9.99 5.21
CA THR A 209 6.23 9.18 6.13
C THR A 209 5.53 7.85 6.38
N ASP A 210 6.29 6.74 6.35
CA ASP A 210 5.85 5.44 6.83
C ASP A 210 5.58 5.53 8.34
N VAL A 211 4.31 5.38 8.75
CA VAL A 211 3.92 5.58 10.15
C VAL A 211 4.62 4.62 11.11
N TRP A 212 4.88 3.39 10.65
CA TRP A 212 5.49 2.38 11.51
C TRP A 212 6.96 2.66 11.72
N ARG A 213 7.71 2.93 10.64
CA ARG A 213 9.14 3.27 10.78
C ARG A 213 9.37 4.62 11.45
N TYR A 214 8.42 5.54 11.37
CA TYR A 214 8.48 6.78 12.16
C TYR A 214 8.49 6.48 13.66
N LEU A 215 7.60 5.60 14.13
CA LEU A 215 7.48 5.23 15.54
C LEU A 215 8.49 4.17 15.99
N ARG A 216 8.97 3.35 15.06
CA ARG A 216 9.92 2.25 15.26
C ARG A 216 11.00 2.26 14.16
N PRO A 217 11.96 3.20 14.21
CA PRO A 217 12.99 3.34 13.17
C PRO A 217 13.81 2.05 12.93
N GLU A 218 13.99 1.28 14.00
CA GLU A 218 14.76 0.04 14.03
C GLU A 218 13.97 -1.23 13.70
N SER A 219 12.68 -1.11 13.35
CA SER A 219 11.84 -2.24 12.95
C SER A 219 12.50 -3.08 11.85
N SER A 220 12.08 -4.34 11.73
CA SER A 220 12.56 -5.23 10.67
C SER A 220 12.39 -4.64 9.26
N ILE A 221 13.31 -4.99 8.37
CA ILE A 221 13.35 -4.68 6.94
C ILE A 221 13.11 -5.92 6.07
N GLY A 222 12.70 -7.03 6.68
CA GLY A 222 12.42 -8.32 6.03
C GLY A 222 11.93 -9.37 7.00
N ALA A 223 11.81 -10.61 6.54
CA ALA A 223 11.79 -11.75 7.46
C ALA A 223 13.21 -11.99 8.01
N ALA A 224 13.36 -12.61 9.18
CA ALA A 224 14.67 -12.85 9.78
C ALA A 224 15.58 -13.76 8.93
N ILE A 225 14.98 -14.51 8.01
CA ILE A 225 15.66 -15.37 7.03
C ILE A 225 16.04 -14.65 5.73
N ASP A 226 15.62 -13.41 5.55
CA ASP A 226 15.94 -12.66 4.34
C ASP A 226 17.36 -12.07 4.46
N ASP A 227 18.10 -12.05 3.36
CA ASP A 227 19.50 -11.61 3.32
C ASP A 227 19.72 -10.22 3.94
N ALA A 228 18.74 -9.32 3.78
CA ALA A 228 18.78 -7.97 4.33
C ALA A 228 18.75 -7.95 5.88
N GLU A 229 17.99 -8.83 6.52
CA GLU A 229 17.97 -8.96 7.98
C GLU A 229 19.15 -9.77 8.50
N ILE A 230 19.56 -10.82 7.78
CA ILE A 230 20.78 -11.58 8.11
C ILE A 230 21.99 -10.62 8.14
N ALA A 231 22.09 -9.70 7.18
CA ALA A 231 23.15 -8.70 7.13
C ALA A 231 23.13 -7.70 8.30
N ARG A 232 21.97 -7.48 8.95
CA ARG A 232 21.87 -6.66 10.17
C ARG A 232 22.36 -7.38 11.41
N ASN A 233 22.62 -8.70 11.33
CA ASN A 233 23.09 -9.54 12.43
C ASN A 233 22.22 -9.39 13.70
N LYS A 234 20.90 -9.27 13.51
CA LYS A 234 19.92 -9.22 14.61
C LYS A 234 19.49 -10.64 14.99
N PRO A 235 19.15 -10.91 16.26
CA PRO A 235 18.63 -12.21 16.67
C PRO A 235 17.27 -12.47 16.00
N ILE A 236 16.93 -13.76 15.83
CA ILE A 236 15.61 -14.15 15.34
C ILE A 236 14.56 -13.64 16.34
N PRO A 237 13.61 -12.79 15.91
CA PRO A 237 12.60 -12.22 16.79
C PRO A 237 11.58 -13.29 17.21
N SER A 238 10.97 -13.09 18.37
CA SER A 238 9.80 -13.86 18.77
C SER A 238 8.55 -13.40 17.99
N ALA A 239 7.49 -14.21 17.99
CA ALA A 239 6.22 -13.83 17.38
C ALA A 239 5.65 -12.53 17.99
N ASP A 240 5.71 -12.36 19.32
CA ASP A 240 5.26 -11.11 19.99
C ASP A 240 6.11 -9.91 19.59
N PHE A 241 7.44 -10.07 19.49
CA PHE A 241 8.32 -8.99 19.05
C PHE A 241 8.03 -8.59 17.60
N ASN A 242 7.70 -9.56 16.75
CA ASN A 242 7.33 -9.29 15.37
C ASN A 242 6.06 -8.44 15.26
N ILE A 243 5.07 -8.67 16.12
CA ILE A 243 3.83 -7.91 16.15
C ILE A 243 4.04 -6.51 16.74
N LEU A 244 4.68 -6.43 17.91
CA LEU A 244 4.78 -5.20 18.70
C LEU A 244 5.82 -4.22 18.16
N GLU A 245 6.99 -4.72 17.73
CA GLU A 245 8.12 -3.89 17.33
C GLU A 245 8.32 -3.86 15.82
N ASN A 246 8.26 -5.01 15.14
CA ASN A 246 8.49 -5.08 13.70
C ASN A 246 7.25 -4.71 12.86
N GLY A 247 6.04 -4.82 13.44
CA GLY A 247 4.79 -4.59 12.72
C GLY A 247 4.54 -5.60 11.63
N ALA A 248 4.91 -6.86 11.86
CA ALA A 248 4.69 -7.93 10.89
C ALA A 248 3.20 -8.17 10.67
N THR A 249 2.79 -8.13 9.40
CA THR A 249 1.38 -8.24 8.99
C THR A 249 1.07 -9.58 8.36
N CYS A 250 2.06 -10.31 7.86
CA CYS A 250 1.86 -11.60 7.21
C CYS A 250 2.96 -12.60 7.60
N ASP A 251 2.75 -13.85 7.21
CA ASP A 251 3.72 -14.96 7.33
C ASP A 251 4.15 -15.36 8.76
N GLY A 252 3.66 -14.67 9.79
CA GLY A 252 3.99 -14.94 11.19
C GLY A 252 3.17 -16.04 11.86
N ALA A 253 3.62 -16.47 13.04
CA ALA A 253 3.10 -17.62 13.78
C ALA A 253 1.64 -17.45 14.26
N PHE A 254 1.15 -16.23 14.44
CA PHE A 254 -0.26 -15.99 14.82
C PHE A 254 -1.23 -16.21 13.65
N ASN A 255 -0.76 -16.20 12.40
CA ASN A 255 -1.62 -16.37 11.24
C ASN A 255 -1.85 -17.85 10.92
N THR A 256 -3.07 -18.33 11.18
CA THR A 256 -3.45 -19.74 10.99
C THR A 256 -3.34 -20.23 9.54
N TRP A 257 -3.36 -19.33 8.55
CA TRP A 257 -3.22 -19.70 7.13
C TRP A 257 -1.80 -20.09 6.76
N ARG A 258 -0.82 -19.75 7.62
CA ARG A 258 0.60 -20.05 7.46
C ARG A 258 1.07 -21.22 8.32
N TRP A 259 0.16 -21.78 9.12
CA TRP A 259 0.43 -23.00 9.89
C TRP A 259 0.61 -24.23 9.00
N SER A 260 1.26 -25.24 9.56
CA SER A 260 1.40 -26.55 8.91
C SER A 260 0.03 -27.16 8.59
N LYS A 261 -0.04 -28.06 7.61
CA LYS A 261 -1.30 -28.76 7.28
C LYS A 261 -1.82 -29.59 8.45
N GLU A 262 -0.93 -30.07 9.32
CA GLU A 262 -1.28 -30.80 10.53
C GLU A 262 -1.93 -29.88 11.56
N ASP A 263 -1.35 -28.71 11.79
CA ASP A 263 -1.91 -27.70 12.69
C ASP A 263 -3.23 -27.13 12.19
N GLN A 264 -3.39 -26.92 10.88
CA GLN A 264 -4.68 -26.50 10.30
C GLN A 264 -5.76 -27.58 10.49
N LYS A 265 -5.41 -28.87 10.39
CA LYS A 265 -6.33 -29.97 10.70
C LYS A 265 -6.62 -30.04 12.21
N ARG A 266 -5.63 -29.78 13.05
CA ARG A 266 -5.78 -29.72 14.50
C ARG A 266 -6.74 -28.59 14.91
N LEU A 267 -6.58 -27.40 14.33
CA LEU A 267 -7.47 -26.25 14.54
C LEU A 267 -8.93 -26.60 14.21
N ALA A 268 -9.16 -27.32 13.11
CA ALA A 268 -10.49 -27.74 12.72
C ALA A 268 -11.13 -28.77 13.67
N ARG A 269 -10.34 -29.53 14.43
CA ARG A 269 -10.82 -30.53 15.41
C ARG A 269 -10.98 -29.95 16.82
N GLU A 270 -10.01 -29.17 17.26
CA GLU A 270 -9.86 -28.70 18.65
C GLU A 270 -10.35 -27.26 18.85
N GLY A 271 -10.58 -26.53 17.76
CA GLY A 271 -11.02 -25.14 17.82
C GLY A 271 -9.89 -24.20 18.19
N HIS A 272 -9.99 -23.51 19.33
CA HIS A 272 -9.01 -22.50 19.71
C HIS A 272 -7.68 -23.10 20.19
N ILE A 273 -6.60 -22.90 19.42
CA ILE A 273 -5.23 -23.32 19.77
C ILE A 273 -4.39 -22.10 20.18
N SER A 274 -3.91 -22.06 21.41
CA SER A 274 -3.02 -20.95 21.84
C SER A 274 -1.68 -21.01 21.11
N VAL A 275 -1.16 -19.85 20.71
CA VAL A 275 0.20 -19.70 20.15
C VAL A 275 1.06 -19.07 21.23
N ASP A 276 2.20 -19.70 21.52
CA ASP A 276 3.19 -19.11 22.42
C ASP A 276 3.97 -18.01 21.68
N GLY A 277 3.66 -16.76 22.01
CA GLY A 277 4.24 -15.57 21.40
C GLY A 277 5.74 -15.38 21.68
N SER A 278 6.29 -16.11 22.65
CA SER A 278 7.71 -16.05 22.99
C SER A 278 8.60 -16.89 22.06
N LEU A 279 8.00 -17.79 21.26
CA LEU A 279 8.74 -18.65 20.35
C LEU A 279 9.30 -17.88 19.14
N PRO A 280 10.45 -18.32 18.58
CA PRO A 280 11.04 -17.72 17.38
C PRO A 280 10.09 -17.74 16.19
N ASP A 281 9.98 -16.62 15.50
CA ASP A 281 9.13 -16.47 14.32
C ASP A 281 9.94 -15.88 13.14
N PRO A 282 10.71 -16.75 12.45
CA PRO A 282 11.71 -16.29 11.48
C PRO A 282 11.12 -15.84 10.13
N TYR A 283 9.83 -16.10 9.87
CA TYR A 283 9.18 -15.87 8.58
C TYR A 283 8.32 -14.61 8.52
N ALA A 284 7.91 -14.06 9.68
CA ALA A 284 7.03 -12.91 9.73
C ALA A 284 7.67 -11.67 9.11
N LYS A 285 6.86 -10.90 8.37
CA LYS A 285 7.30 -9.66 7.73
C LYS A 285 6.13 -8.69 7.54
N ARG A 286 6.45 -7.44 7.24
CA ARG A 286 5.46 -6.39 6.94
C ARG A 286 5.39 -6.13 5.44
N LEU A 287 4.19 -6.22 4.89
CA LEU A 287 3.88 -5.84 3.50
C LEU A 287 2.79 -4.76 3.41
N ASP A 288 2.03 -4.57 4.47
CA ASP A 288 0.97 -3.56 4.56
C ASP A 288 1.50 -2.28 5.20
N TYR A 289 1.03 -1.13 4.70
CA TYR A 289 1.54 0.17 5.12
C TYR A 289 0.43 1.20 5.27
N ILE A 290 0.70 2.18 6.14
CA ILE A 290 0.07 3.50 6.13
C ILE A 290 1.20 4.53 6.01
N PHE A 291 1.09 5.41 5.02
CA PHE A 291 1.93 6.56 4.76
C PHE A 291 1.13 7.83 5.00
N VAL A 292 1.68 8.78 5.74
CA VAL A 292 1.00 10.03 6.10
C VAL A 292 1.84 11.23 5.70
N GLY A 293 1.22 12.19 5.00
CA GLY A 293 1.78 13.52 4.78
C GLY A 293 1.37 14.48 5.89
N ASN A 294 2.24 15.44 6.24
CA ASN A 294 1.99 16.39 7.33
C ASN A 294 1.02 17.54 6.97
N GLY A 295 0.53 17.60 5.72
CA GLY A 295 -0.40 18.63 5.21
C GLY A 295 0.22 20.02 5.00
N SER A 296 1.54 20.17 5.12
CA SER A 296 2.24 21.47 5.11
C SER A 296 3.20 21.68 3.92
N TYR A 297 2.98 21.01 2.79
CA TYR A 297 3.91 21.03 1.65
C TYR A 297 4.25 22.45 1.16
N LEU A 298 3.28 23.38 1.17
CA LEU A 298 3.43 24.74 0.67
C LEU A 298 4.20 25.71 1.60
N ASN A 299 4.60 25.28 2.81
CA ASN A 299 5.28 26.18 3.75
C ASN A 299 6.81 26.27 3.55
N HIS A 300 7.35 25.66 2.50
CA HIS A 300 8.80 25.60 2.26
C HIS A 300 9.33 26.58 1.21
N THR A 301 8.47 27.29 0.47
CA THR A 301 8.91 28.14 -0.66
C THR A 301 8.71 29.64 -0.48
N ASP A 302 7.99 30.10 0.55
CA ASP A 302 7.68 31.52 0.68
C ASP A 302 8.35 32.14 1.92
N ASP A 303 9.45 32.86 1.68
CA ASP A 303 9.97 33.95 2.55
C ASP A 303 9.00 35.15 2.64
N ALA A 304 7.74 34.98 2.22
CA ALA A 304 6.70 35.98 2.33
C ALA A 304 6.05 35.90 3.72
N ALA A 305 5.92 37.07 4.34
CA ALA A 305 5.43 37.29 5.70
C ALA A 305 4.24 36.39 6.12
N PRO A 306 4.16 36.00 7.41
CA PRO A 306 3.11 35.12 7.93
C PRO A 306 1.75 35.85 7.96
N SER A 307 1.08 35.89 6.80
CA SER A 307 -0.32 36.31 6.74
C SER A 307 -1.22 35.16 7.18
N SER A 308 -1.50 35.14 8.49
CA SER A 308 -2.67 34.59 9.19
C SER A 308 -3.49 33.46 8.52
N SER A 309 -2.86 32.36 8.12
CA SER A 309 -3.57 31.10 7.88
C SER A 309 -2.77 29.98 8.54
N SER A 310 -3.05 29.76 9.82
CA SER A 310 -2.61 28.59 10.57
C SER A 310 -2.78 27.31 9.74
N SER A 311 -1.73 26.83 9.08
CA SER A 311 -1.75 25.55 8.38
C SER A 311 -1.60 24.45 9.42
N TRP A 312 -2.68 23.76 9.74
CA TRP A 312 -2.65 22.72 10.78
C TRP A 312 -1.77 21.56 10.29
N LYS A 313 -0.81 21.17 11.12
CA LYS A 313 0.09 20.04 10.85
C LYS A 313 -0.51 18.76 11.40
N TRP A 314 -0.36 17.67 10.66
CA TRP A 314 -0.72 16.34 11.14
C TRP A 314 0.52 15.61 11.67
N ASN A 315 0.40 15.08 12.88
CA ASN A 315 1.42 14.28 13.54
C ASN A 315 0.96 12.83 13.67
N ILE A 316 1.90 11.91 13.52
CA ILE A 316 1.68 10.48 13.77
C ILE A 316 1.69 10.27 15.28
N HIS A 317 0.60 9.71 15.82
CA HIS A 317 0.45 9.50 17.27
C HIS A 317 0.75 8.05 17.68
N SER A 318 0.18 7.07 16.97
CA SER A 318 0.38 5.66 17.26
C SER A 318 0.17 4.79 16.02
N ALA A 319 0.75 3.60 16.04
CA ALA A 319 0.50 2.53 15.07
C ALA A 319 0.48 1.18 15.80
N ARG A 320 -0.35 0.24 15.33
CA ARG A 320 -0.39 -1.14 15.82
C ARG A 320 -0.82 -2.12 14.73
N VAL A 321 -0.47 -3.39 14.90
CA VAL A 321 -1.05 -4.49 14.12
C VAL A 321 -2.41 -4.80 14.73
N GLY A 322 -3.44 -4.94 13.90
CA GLY A 322 -4.81 -5.27 14.32
C GLY A 322 -5.38 -6.46 13.53
N MET A 323 -6.67 -6.72 13.68
CA MET A 323 -7.37 -7.85 13.03
C MET A 323 -6.68 -9.21 13.27
N MET A 324 -6.05 -9.36 14.43
CA MET A 324 -5.30 -10.57 14.81
C MET A 324 -6.20 -11.66 15.39
N GLU A 325 -7.41 -11.28 15.79
CA GLU A 325 -8.35 -12.20 16.38
C GLU A 325 -8.86 -13.21 15.35
N ARG A 326 -9.25 -14.36 15.86
CA ARG A 326 -9.80 -15.43 15.04
C ARG A 326 -11.30 -15.26 14.86
N HIS A 327 -11.80 -15.85 13.78
CA HIS A 327 -13.23 -16.02 13.59
C HIS A 327 -13.81 -16.82 14.77
N PRO A 328 -14.92 -16.38 15.39
CA PRO A 328 -15.40 -16.93 16.66
C PRO A 328 -15.78 -18.42 16.58
N THR A 329 -16.32 -18.87 15.45
CA THR A 329 -16.75 -20.27 15.23
C THR A 329 -15.81 -21.09 14.35
N LEU A 330 -15.06 -20.45 13.44
CA LEU A 330 -14.18 -21.15 12.50
C LEU A 330 -12.75 -21.25 13.05
N HIS A 331 -12.43 -20.44 14.06
CA HIS A 331 -11.15 -20.37 14.76
C HIS A 331 -9.93 -20.05 13.87
N CYS A 332 -10.13 -19.80 12.57
CA CYS A 332 -9.10 -19.32 11.65
C CYS A 332 -8.95 -17.79 11.70
N SER A 333 -7.80 -17.30 11.24
CA SER A 333 -7.52 -15.87 11.03
C SER A 333 -8.48 -15.29 9.99
N LEU A 334 -8.86 -14.03 10.17
CA LEU A 334 -9.82 -13.38 9.26
C LEU A 334 -9.26 -13.10 7.88
N SER A 335 -7.95 -13.03 7.73
CA SER A 335 -7.23 -12.92 6.46
C SER A 335 -5.85 -13.58 6.58
N ASP A 336 -5.17 -13.82 5.46
CA ASP A 336 -3.76 -14.23 5.47
C ASP A 336 -2.79 -13.06 5.74
N HIS A 337 -3.36 -11.86 5.94
CA HIS A 337 -2.72 -10.68 6.51
C HIS A 337 -3.42 -10.25 7.82
N PHE A 338 -2.74 -9.42 8.59
CA PHE A 338 -3.26 -8.62 9.71
C PHE A 338 -3.33 -7.15 9.29
N SER A 339 -4.18 -6.35 9.95
CA SER A 339 -4.31 -4.93 9.61
C SER A 339 -3.13 -4.12 10.12
N VAL A 340 -2.83 -3.02 9.44
CA VAL A 340 -2.05 -1.91 10.01
C VAL A 340 -3.02 -0.82 10.39
N GLU A 341 -2.96 -0.39 11.65
CA GLU A 341 -3.84 0.62 12.20
C GLU A 341 -3.01 1.78 12.73
N ALA A 342 -3.40 3.01 12.40
CA ALA A 342 -2.67 4.20 12.80
C ALA A 342 -3.62 5.30 13.29
N THR A 343 -3.14 6.06 14.27
CA THR A 343 -3.79 7.31 14.70
C THR A 343 -2.93 8.49 14.29
N VAL A 344 -3.53 9.47 13.63
CA VAL A 344 -2.91 10.78 13.39
C VAL A 344 -3.69 11.86 14.14
N VAL A 345 -2.98 12.88 14.60
CA VAL A 345 -3.56 13.99 15.37
C VAL A 345 -3.14 15.33 14.78
N ARG A 346 -4.03 16.31 14.84
CA ARG A 346 -3.69 17.68 14.45
C ARG A 346 -2.87 18.34 15.56
N ALA A 347 -1.71 18.89 15.20
CA ALA A 347 -0.94 19.75 16.08
C ALA A 347 -1.77 21.01 16.39
N HIS A 348 -1.88 21.38 17.67
CA HIS A 348 -2.42 22.69 18.02
C HIS A 348 -1.50 23.76 17.43
N PRO A 349 -2.02 24.84 16.83
CA PRO A 349 -1.16 25.97 16.47
C PRO A 349 -0.43 26.42 17.74
N PRO A 350 0.87 26.75 17.67
CA PRO A 350 1.55 27.34 18.81
C PRO A 350 0.76 28.59 19.19
N VAL A 351 0.16 28.57 20.39
CA VAL A 351 -0.34 29.78 21.01
C VAL A 351 0.90 30.61 21.27
N TYR A 352 1.19 31.58 20.40
CA TYR A 352 2.14 32.62 20.74
C TYR A 352 1.56 33.35 21.95
N ARG A 353 1.97 32.91 23.14
CA ARG A 353 1.78 33.66 24.36
C ARG A 353 2.61 34.91 24.13
N THR A 354 1.97 36.01 23.76
CA THR A 354 2.59 37.32 23.89
C THR A 354 2.89 37.49 25.37
N GLU A 355 4.11 37.15 25.77
CA GLU A 355 4.68 37.61 27.03
C GLU A 355 4.72 39.14 26.92
N ARG A 356 3.69 39.78 27.47
CA ARG A 356 3.83 41.18 27.85
C ARG A 356 4.93 41.19 28.90
N LYS A 357 6.09 41.77 28.57
CA LYS A 357 7.06 42.24 29.56
C LYS A 357 6.28 42.94 30.68
N PRO A 358 6.45 42.55 31.94
CA PRO A 358 5.98 43.38 33.04
C PRO A 358 6.74 44.70 32.94
N SER A 359 6.02 45.80 32.69
CA SER A 359 6.52 47.14 32.93
C SER A 359 6.84 47.25 34.41
N SER A 360 8.08 47.64 34.71
CA SER A 360 8.46 48.11 36.03
C SER A 360 7.65 49.36 36.34
N ASP A 361 6.66 49.23 37.22
CA ASP A 361 6.24 50.31 38.11
C ASP A 361 5.66 49.63 39.34
N ALA A 362 6.32 49.90 40.47
CA ALA A 362 5.91 49.49 41.80
C ALA A 362 4.66 50.29 42.19
N ASP A 363 3.73 49.64 42.88
CA ASP A 363 3.06 50.23 44.04
C ASP A 363 2.44 49.11 44.88
N ASP A 364 2.60 49.30 46.19
CA ASP A 364 2.32 48.38 47.29
C ASP A 364 0.83 47.98 47.40
N ASP A 365 0.58 46.72 47.76
CA ASP A 365 -0.50 46.45 48.71
C ASP A 365 -0.29 45.11 49.44
N GLU A 366 -0.09 45.21 50.76
CA GLU A 366 -0.04 44.12 51.71
C GLU A 366 -1.46 43.57 51.96
N ASN A 367 -1.70 42.26 51.72
CA ASN A 367 -2.51 41.44 52.63
C ASN A 367 -2.62 39.94 52.25
N ALA A 368 -2.16 39.11 53.20
CA ALA A 368 -2.73 37.80 53.60
C ALA A 368 -2.39 36.53 52.75
N PRO A 369 -2.50 35.30 53.31
CA PRO A 369 -1.31 34.48 53.59
C PRO A 369 -1.29 33.10 52.89
N SER A 370 -0.08 32.53 52.86
CA SER A 370 0.24 31.14 52.49
C SER A 370 -0.42 30.11 53.42
N LEU A 371 -1.11 29.09 52.87
CA LEU A 371 -1.20 27.76 53.50
C LEU A 371 -1.77 26.63 52.61
N TYR A 372 -1.09 25.48 52.71
CA TYR A 372 -1.50 24.07 52.52
C TYR A 372 -1.24 23.30 51.21
N LEU A 373 -0.41 22.25 51.42
CA LEU A 373 -0.06 21.07 50.62
C LEU A 373 -1.13 19.93 50.78
N PRO A 374 -1.03 18.80 50.05
CA PRO A 374 -2.17 17.98 49.60
C PRO A 374 -2.50 16.76 50.48
N ILE A 375 -3.71 16.22 50.28
CA ILE A 375 -4.24 15.02 50.96
C ILE A 375 -3.97 13.74 50.13
N GLN A 376 -3.41 12.71 50.78
CA GLN A 376 -3.41 11.30 50.37
C GLN A 376 -4.48 10.53 51.18
N SER A 377 -5.16 9.54 50.56
CA SER A 377 -5.75 8.40 51.30
C SER A 377 -5.90 7.11 50.46
N HIS A 378 -5.12 6.11 50.88
CA HIS A 378 -5.25 4.64 51.00
C HIS A 378 -6.10 3.71 50.07
N THR A 379 -5.44 2.57 49.77
CA THR A 379 -5.71 1.24 49.14
C THR A 379 -6.68 0.31 49.92
N GLY A 380 -7.33 -0.78 49.43
CA GLY A 380 -7.29 -1.71 48.25
C GLY A 380 -8.52 -2.70 48.30
N PRO A 381 -8.56 -3.97 47.79
CA PRO A 381 -7.67 -4.75 46.89
C PRO A 381 -8.34 -5.48 45.67
N ASN A 382 -7.55 -5.67 44.59
CA ASN A 382 -7.46 -6.74 43.57
C ASN A 382 -8.70 -7.40 42.89
N THR A 383 -8.87 -7.15 41.58
CA THR A 383 -8.51 -8.07 40.45
C THR A 383 -8.75 -7.38 39.10
N ALA A 384 -7.78 -6.58 38.65
CA ALA A 384 -7.68 -6.08 37.28
C ALA A 384 -6.19 -5.88 37.00
N ILE A 385 -5.50 -7.00 36.74
CA ILE A 385 -4.06 -7.02 36.49
C ILE A 385 -3.84 -6.65 35.00
N ASN A 386 -3.24 -5.47 34.79
CA ASN A 386 -2.25 -5.16 33.74
C ASN A 386 -2.61 -4.65 32.32
N ASP A 387 -3.77 -4.07 32.05
CA ASP A 387 -3.94 -3.35 30.75
C ASP A 387 -3.55 -1.86 30.79
N TYR A 388 -3.58 -1.23 31.97
CA TYR A 388 -3.25 0.19 32.12
C TYR A 388 -1.73 0.50 32.17
N ALA A 389 -0.89 -0.52 32.36
CA ALA A 389 0.57 -0.36 32.36
C ALA A 389 1.14 -0.26 30.93
N ILE A 390 0.48 -0.87 29.93
CA ILE A 390 0.90 -0.84 28.52
C ILE A 390 0.59 0.53 27.86
N LEU A 391 -0.42 1.25 28.37
CA LEU A 391 -0.81 2.57 27.86
C LEU A 391 0.04 3.75 28.41
N ARG A 392 0.83 3.54 29.46
CA ARG A 392 1.69 4.58 30.04
C ARG A 392 3.14 4.54 29.58
N GLN A 393 3.58 3.49 28.90
CA GLN A 393 4.96 3.39 28.40
C GLN A 393 5.18 4.06 27.04
N THR A 394 4.14 4.61 26.40
CA THR A 394 4.24 5.36 25.14
C THR A 394 4.19 6.89 25.30
N SER A 395 4.24 7.43 26.53
CA SER A 395 4.22 8.88 26.76
C SER A 395 5.59 9.57 26.66
N ASN A 396 6.64 8.84 26.33
CA ASN A 396 7.90 9.47 25.93
C ASN A 396 7.84 9.81 24.44
N LEU A 397 7.19 10.93 24.13
CA LEU A 397 7.41 11.63 22.86
C LEU A 397 8.93 11.79 22.69
N PRO A 398 9.52 11.35 21.58
CA PRO A 398 10.91 11.64 21.29
C PRO A 398 11.12 13.17 21.32
N PRO A 399 12.25 13.68 21.84
CA PRO A 399 12.60 15.07 21.64
C PRO A 399 12.56 15.37 20.14
N GLU A 400 11.84 16.44 19.81
CA GLU A 400 11.63 17.04 18.49
C GLU A 400 12.61 16.49 17.45
N ALA A 401 12.14 15.50 16.66
CA ALA A 401 12.95 14.86 15.63
C ALA A 401 13.55 15.96 14.75
N THR A 402 14.87 16.11 14.86
CA THR A 402 15.68 17.03 14.09
C THR A 402 15.25 16.96 12.64
N LYS A 403 14.95 18.12 12.05
CA LYS A 403 14.56 18.33 10.66
C LYS A 403 15.47 17.53 9.71
N GLN A 404 15.11 16.30 9.40
CA GLN A 404 15.76 15.51 8.36
C GLN A 404 15.10 15.96 7.04
N PRO A 405 15.85 16.54 6.10
CA PRO A 405 15.37 16.70 4.73
C PRO A 405 14.90 15.33 4.24
N VAL A 406 13.85 15.29 3.41
CA VAL A 406 13.49 14.07 2.68
C VAL A 406 14.77 13.54 2.03
N PRO A 407 15.21 12.30 2.31
CA PRO A 407 16.45 11.80 1.74
C PRO A 407 16.30 11.76 0.23
N ALA A 408 16.95 12.70 -0.47
CA ALA A 408 17.01 12.66 -1.92
C ALA A 408 17.78 11.39 -2.31
N LEU A 409 17.16 10.55 -3.15
CA LEU A 409 17.85 9.37 -3.70
C LEU A 409 19.06 9.85 -4.51
N SER A 410 20.20 9.16 -4.36
CA SER A 410 21.38 9.46 -5.15
C SER A 410 21.14 9.20 -6.63
N ALA A 411 21.93 9.85 -7.49
CA ALA A 411 21.83 9.67 -8.94
C ALA A 411 21.97 8.20 -9.36
N ASP A 412 22.86 7.45 -8.69
CA ASP A 412 23.12 6.03 -8.94
C ASP A 412 21.85 5.17 -8.84
N VAL A 413 20.95 5.50 -7.91
CA VAL A 413 19.68 4.79 -7.72
C VAL A 413 18.80 4.90 -8.97
N TYR A 414 18.81 6.04 -9.65
CA TYR A 414 18.06 6.19 -10.90
C TYR A 414 18.74 5.47 -12.06
N ASP A 415 20.08 5.37 -12.05
CA ASP A 415 20.81 4.56 -13.03
C ASP A 415 20.44 3.07 -12.89
N ASP A 416 20.33 2.55 -11.66
CA ASP A 416 19.84 1.18 -11.42
C ASP A 416 18.42 0.95 -11.99
N ILE A 417 17.52 1.94 -11.85
CA ILE A 417 16.17 1.87 -12.44
C ILE A 417 16.25 1.84 -13.97
N LEU A 418 17.07 2.71 -14.57
CA LEU A 418 17.22 2.80 -16.02
C LEU A 418 17.80 1.51 -16.60
N ASP A 419 18.75 0.90 -15.91
CA ASP A 419 19.32 -0.40 -16.26
C ASP A 419 18.28 -1.51 -16.17
N MET A 420 17.52 -1.56 -15.08
CA MET A 420 16.39 -2.49 -14.91
C MET A 420 15.36 -2.34 -16.04
N ILE A 421 14.98 -1.10 -16.40
CA ILE A 421 14.07 -0.82 -17.53
C ILE A 421 14.71 -1.31 -18.83
N SER A 422 15.99 -1.07 -19.06
CA SER A 422 16.67 -1.45 -20.30
C SER A 422 16.66 -2.96 -20.52
N VAL A 423 16.98 -3.73 -19.46
CA VAL A 423 16.95 -5.21 -19.47
C VAL A 423 15.54 -5.71 -19.77
N TYR A 424 14.54 -5.13 -19.09
CA TYR A 424 13.13 -5.48 -19.31
C TYR A 424 12.67 -5.16 -20.74
N MET A 425 13.03 -3.98 -21.27
CA MET A 425 12.68 -3.56 -22.63
C MET A 425 13.28 -4.47 -23.71
N VAL A 426 14.54 -4.93 -23.55
CA VAL A 426 15.18 -5.86 -24.50
C VAL A 426 14.38 -7.17 -24.57
N ARG A 427 13.98 -7.69 -23.40
CA ARG A 427 13.16 -8.90 -23.31
C ARG A 427 11.81 -8.73 -24.02
N GLU A 428 11.10 -7.62 -23.76
CA GLU A 428 9.78 -7.38 -24.36
C GLU A 428 9.84 -7.19 -25.88
N ARG A 429 10.89 -6.55 -26.39
CA ARG A 429 11.11 -6.45 -27.85
C ARG A 429 11.32 -7.82 -28.49
N PHE A 430 12.09 -8.69 -27.82
CA PHE A 430 12.27 -10.07 -28.29
C PHE A 430 10.94 -10.83 -28.26
N GLN A 431 10.21 -10.79 -27.15
CA GLN A 431 8.89 -11.43 -27.00
C GLN A 431 7.90 -10.97 -28.06
N ARG A 432 7.84 -9.66 -28.34
CA ARG A 432 7.02 -9.10 -29.42
C ARG A 432 7.36 -9.71 -30.78
N ARG A 433 8.65 -9.75 -31.14
CA ARG A 433 9.11 -10.31 -32.42
C ARG A 433 8.81 -11.81 -32.51
N ALA A 434 9.09 -12.56 -31.45
CA ALA A 434 8.84 -14.00 -31.40
C ALA A 434 7.35 -14.33 -31.56
N ARG A 435 6.46 -13.62 -30.86
CA ARG A 435 5.01 -13.84 -30.92
C ARG A 435 4.40 -13.45 -32.27
N LEU A 436 4.81 -12.31 -32.82
CA LEU A 436 4.40 -11.91 -34.18
C LEU A 436 4.94 -12.88 -35.24
N GLY A 437 6.16 -13.39 -35.06
CA GLY A 437 6.71 -14.44 -35.90
C GLY A 437 5.89 -15.73 -35.82
N HIS A 438 5.52 -16.16 -34.62
CA HIS A 438 4.65 -17.33 -34.43
C HIS A 438 3.29 -17.14 -35.11
N PHE A 439 2.66 -15.98 -35.00
CA PHE A 439 1.42 -15.67 -35.72
C PHE A 439 1.57 -15.85 -37.25
N LEU A 440 2.62 -15.29 -37.86
CA LEU A 440 2.87 -15.42 -39.30
C LEU A 440 3.14 -16.86 -39.72
N ILE A 441 3.91 -17.61 -38.91
CA ILE A 441 4.18 -19.03 -39.14
C ILE A 441 2.87 -19.82 -39.05
N SER A 442 2.02 -19.56 -38.06
CA SER A 442 0.72 -20.24 -37.92
C SER A 442 -0.22 -19.99 -39.10
N ILE A 443 -0.21 -18.80 -39.71
CA ILE A 443 -0.93 -18.53 -40.96
C ILE A 443 -0.39 -19.42 -42.08
N ALA A 444 0.92 -19.49 -42.26
CA ALA A 444 1.54 -20.31 -43.29
C ALA A 444 1.26 -21.81 -43.09
N VAL A 445 1.33 -22.30 -41.86
CA VAL A 445 0.96 -23.68 -41.49
C VAL A 445 -0.50 -23.95 -41.78
N SER A 446 -1.40 -23.02 -41.42
CA SER A 446 -2.83 -23.16 -41.68
C SER A 446 -3.15 -23.24 -43.18
N ILE A 447 -2.54 -22.37 -43.99
CA ILE A 447 -2.65 -22.42 -45.45
C ILE A 447 -2.12 -23.76 -46.00
N GLY A 448 -0.95 -24.20 -45.52
CA GLY A 448 -0.35 -25.48 -45.91
C GLY A 448 -1.25 -26.68 -45.58
N CYS A 449 -1.88 -26.67 -44.39
CA CYS A 449 -2.85 -27.68 -44.01
C CYS A 449 -4.09 -27.67 -44.91
N PHE A 450 -4.65 -26.50 -45.23
CA PHE A 450 -5.80 -26.41 -46.13
C PHE A 450 -5.48 -26.89 -47.55
N ILE A 451 -4.31 -26.54 -48.09
CA ILE A 451 -3.85 -27.11 -49.36
C ILE A 451 -3.73 -28.63 -49.22
N GLY A 452 -3.11 -29.14 -48.16
CA GLY A 452 -3.00 -30.58 -47.91
C GLY A 452 -4.36 -31.30 -47.81
N THR A 453 -5.39 -30.66 -47.25
CA THR A 453 -6.75 -31.23 -47.19
C THR A 453 -7.38 -31.38 -48.56
N TRP A 454 -7.04 -30.50 -49.51
CA TRP A 454 -7.55 -30.59 -50.88
C TRP A 454 -7.02 -31.83 -51.63
N TRP A 455 -5.79 -32.24 -51.34
CA TRP A 455 -5.08 -33.29 -52.08
C TRP A 455 -5.06 -34.65 -51.40
N THR A 456 -5.59 -34.78 -50.17
CA THR A 456 -5.52 -36.04 -49.44
C THR A 456 -6.63 -37.03 -49.82
N PRO A 457 -6.29 -38.27 -50.20
CA PRO A 457 -7.29 -39.29 -50.54
C PRO A 457 -7.91 -39.97 -49.30
N ARG A 458 -7.37 -39.71 -48.09
CA ARG A 458 -7.76 -40.39 -46.85
C ARG A 458 -8.53 -39.43 -45.91
N PRO A 459 -9.81 -39.69 -45.61
CA PRO A 459 -10.61 -38.79 -44.77
C PRO A 459 -10.02 -38.48 -43.38
N PHE A 460 -9.41 -39.47 -42.72
CA PHE A 460 -8.79 -39.24 -41.41
C PHE A 460 -7.59 -38.28 -41.47
N VAL A 461 -6.86 -38.26 -42.58
CA VAL A 461 -5.74 -37.33 -42.78
C VAL A 461 -6.26 -35.90 -42.95
N ALA A 462 -7.36 -35.72 -43.70
CA ALA A 462 -8.02 -34.42 -43.82
C ALA A 462 -8.48 -33.89 -42.45
N PHE A 463 -9.07 -34.76 -41.62
CA PHE A 463 -9.44 -34.40 -40.25
C PHE A 463 -8.25 -33.94 -39.41
N ILE A 464 -7.13 -34.68 -39.42
CA ILE A 464 -5.92 -34.31 -38.68
C ILE A 464 -5.37 -32.96 -39.17
N LEU A 465 -5.31 -32.73 -40.48
CA LEU A 465 -4.84 -31.46 -41.04
C LEU A 465 -5.74 -30.28 -40.66
N CYS A 466 -7.07 -30.45 -40.68
CA CYS A 466 -8.00 -29.44 -40.21
C CYS A 466 -7.83 -29.14 -38.72
N LEU A 467 -7.63 -30.18 -37.89
CA LEU A 467 -7.40 -30.02 -36.45
C LEU A 467 -6.10 -29.28 -36.17
N VAL A 468 -5.00 -29.67 -36.81
CA VAL A 468 -3.69 -29.00 -36.68
C VAL A 468 -3.77 -27.55 -37.14
N SER A 469 -4.40 -27.29 -38.29
CA SER A 469 -4.65 -25.93 -38.80
C SER A 469 -5.38 -25.08 -37.77
N THR A 470 -6.48 -25.60 -37.21
CA THR A 470 -7.33 -24.87 -36.26
C THR A 470 -6.57 -24.55 -34.97
N LEU A 471 -5.87 -25.53 -34.39
CA LEU A 471 -5.11 -25.34 -33.15
C LEU A 471 -3.92 -24.39 -33.36
N SER A 472 -3.16 -24.57 -34.45
CA SER A 472 -2.01 -23.72 -34.78
C SER A 472 -2.42 -22.28 -35.04
N LEU A 473 -3.48 -22.06 -35.83
CA LEU A 473 -4.00 -20.73 -36.12
C LEU A 473 -4.55 -20.06 -34.86
N SER A 474 -5.29 -20.80 -34.03
CA SER A 474 -5.82 -20.25 -32.77
C SER A 474 -4.70 -19.79 -31.84
N ALA A 475 -3.66 -20.62 -31.65
CA ALA A 475 -2.49 -20.25 -30.85
C ALA A 475 -1.74 -19.05 -31.45
N GLY A 476 -1.55 -19.04 -32.78
CA GLY A 476 -0.90 -17.96 -33.50
C GLY A 476 -1.66 -16.64 -33.39
N VAL A 477 -2.99 -16.65 -33.53
CA VAL A 477 -3.84 -15.45 -33.40
C VAL A 477 -3.75 -14.87 -31.99
N ILE A 478 -3.81 -15.71 -30.95
CA ILE A 478 -3.64 -15.28 -29.55
C ILE A 478 -2.27 -14.62 -29.37
N ASP A 479 -1.19 -15.23 -29.86
CA ASP A 479 0.15 -14.65 -29.78
C ASP A 479 0.28 -13.36 -30.61
N GLY A 480 -0.37 -13.29 -31.78
CA GLY A 480 -0.46 -12.09 -32.59
C GLY A 480 -1.12 -10.93 -31.86
N LEU A 481 -2.23 -11.18 -31.14
CA LEU A 481 -2.90 -10.19 -30.31
C LEU A 481 -2.05 -9.75 -29.12
N ILE A 482 -1.42 -10.71 -28.41
CA ILE A 482 -0.53 -10.42 -27.28
C ILE A 482 0.68 -9.60 -27.75
N GLY A 483 1.41 -10.06 -28.75
CA GLY A 483 2.60 -9.37 -29.26
C GLY A 483 2.27 -8.04 -29.94
N GLY A 484 1.17 -7.98 -30.70
CA GLY A 484 0.76 -6.83 -31.49
C GLY A 484 0.17 -5.71 -30.65
N LEU A 485 -0.76 -6.03 -29.75
CA LEU A 485 -1.48 -5.03 -28.94
C LEU A 485 -0.87 -4.89 -27.56
N PHE A 486 -0.85 -5.96 -26.77
CA PHE A 486 -0.43 -5.90 -25.37
C PHE A 486 1.04 -5.51 -25.22
N VAL A 487 1.97 -6.26 -25.81
CA VAL A 487 3.41 -5.97 -25.67
C VAL A 487 3.75 -4.60 -26.27
N SER A 488 3.04 -4.17 -27.31
CA SER A 488 3.19 -2.81 -27.85
C SER A 488 2.74 -1.73 -26.87
N SER A 489 1.65 -1.94 -26.14
CA SER A 489 1.20 -1.01 -25.09
C SER A 489 2.16 -1.01 -23.90
N GLU A 490 2.68 -2.17 -23.50
CA GLU A 490 3.67 -2.30 -22.42
C GLU A 490 4.97 -1.58 -22.75
N ILE A 491 5.47 -1.71 -23.99
CA ILE A 491 6.64 -0.96 -24.48
C ILE A 491 6.41 0.56 -24.44
N ARG A 492 5.19 1.05 -24.71
CA ARG A 492 4.87 2.48 -24.63
C ARG A 492 4.86 2.94 -23.17
N ALA A 493 4.23 2.19 -22.28
CA ALA A 493 4.26 2.47 -20.84
C ALA A 493 5.69 2.50 -20.28
N LEU A 494 6.55 1.57 -20.71
CA LEU A 494 7.97 1.56 -20.32
C LEU A 494 8.72 2.80 -20.81
N LYS A 495 8.39 3.34 -21.99
CA LYS A 495 9.01 4.57 -22.50
C LYS A 495 8.63 5.79 -21.68
N GLU A 496 7.35 5.92 -21.32
CA GLU A 496 6.89 6.99 -20.42
C GLU A 496 7.61 6.89 -19.08
N PHE A 497 7.62 5.70 -18.48
CA PHE A 497 8.31 5.48 -17.22
C PHE A 497 9.82 5.78 -17.31
N GLN A 498 10.48 5.32 -18.38
CA GLN A 498 11.89 5.61 -18.63
C GLN A 498 12.15 7.11 -18.73
N TRP A 499 11.30 7.85 -19.46
CA TRP A 499 11.44 9.29 -19.63
C TRP A 499 11.33 10.03 -18.30
N GLU A 500 10.34 9.68 -17.48
CA GLU A 500 10.14 10.30 -16.17
C GLU A 500 11.33 10.07 -15.21
N ILE A 501 11.89 8.86 -15.21
CA ILE A 501 13.06 8.53 -14.40
C ILE A 501 14.30 9.29 -14.91
N LYS A 502 14.52 9.35 -16.23
CA LYS A 502 15.62 10.16 -16.81
C LYS A 502 15.49 11.63 -16.43
N ASN A 503 14.29 12.19 -16.53
CA ASN A 503 14.04 13.59 -16.21
C ASN A 503 14.29 13.89 -14.72
N THR A 504 13.86 12.98 -13.85
CA THR A 504 14.11 13.11 -12.40
C THR A 504 15.60 13.02 -12.09
N ARG A 505 16.30 12.03 -12.66
CA ARG A 505 17.75 11.88 -12.51
C ARG A 505 18.50 13.15 -12.92
N ARG A 506 18.14 13.76 -14.06
CA ARG A 506 18.72 15.03 -14.53
C ARG A 506 18.48 16.16 -13.54
N THR A 507 17.26 16.26 -13.01
CA THR A 507 16.90 17.26 -11.98
C THR A 507 17.78 17.10 -10.73
N VAL A 508 18.00 15.86 -10.27
CA VAL A 508 18.88 15.55 -9.13
C VAL A 508 20.35 15.90 -9.42
N LEU A 509 20.80 15.73 -10.66
CA LEU A 509 22.15 16.10 -11.10
C LEU A 509 22.32 17.60 -11.43
N GLY A 510 21.25 18.40 -11.37
CA GLY A 510 21.29 19.80 -11.78
C GLY A 510 21.53 20.01 -13.29
N LEU A 511 21.26 18.98 -14.11
CA LEU A 511 21.36 19.06 -15.57
C LEU A 511 20.06 19.68 -16.12
N GLY A 512 20.18 20.65 -17.04
CA GLY A 512 19.03 21.32 -17.68
C GLY A 512 18.18 20.40 -18.58
N LEU A 513 17.05 20.93 -19.09
CA LEU A 513 16.16 20.25 -20.03
C LEU A 513 16.85 20.03 -21.39
N ASP A 514 16.81 18.80 -21.91
CA ASP A 514 17.43 18.46 -23.20
C ASP A 514 16.56 18.84 -24.39
N ILE A 515 17.05 19.79 -25.18
CA ILE A 515 16.69 19.90 -26.60
C ILE A 515 17.73 19.16 -27.47
N GLU A 516 18.93 18.85 -26.95
CA GLU A 516 20.06 18.41 -27.78
C GLU A 516 20.38 16.90 -27.76
N GLU A 517 20.04 16.17 -26.69
CA GLU A 517 20.41 14.74 -26.59
C GLU A 517 19.46 13.81 -27.39
N ASP A 518 18.17 14.13 -27.47
CA ASP A 518 17.18 13.35 -28.24
C ASP A 518 17.38 13.46 -29.77
N LEU A 519 18.14 14.45 -30.25
CA LEU A 519 18.50 14.63 -31.66
C LEU A 519 19.76 13.85 -32.08
N ARG A 520 20.54 13.31 -31.13
CA ARG A 520 21.66 12.43 -31.45
C ARG A 520 21.14 11.03 -31.70
N SER A 521 20.77 10.78 -32.96
CA SER A 521 20.57 9.43 -33.51
C SER A 521 21.70 8.49 -33.05
N PRO A 522 21.42 7.22 -32.72
CA PRO A 522 22.47 6.30 -32.29
C PRO A 522 23.51 6.20 -33.41
N LYS A 523 24.73 6.68 -33.14
CA LYS A 523 25.88 6.40 -34.00
C LYS A 523 25.94 4.88 -34.16
N LYS A 524 25.73 4.40 -35.38
CA LYS A 524 26.09 3.02 -35.75
C LYS A 524 27.55 2.85 -35.34
N SER A 525 27.80 2.04 -34.32
CA SER A 525 29.14 1.54 -34.06
C SER A 525 29.51 0.66 -35.25
N ALA A 526 30.33 1.21 -36.15
CA ALA A 526 31.13 0.39 -37.02
C ALA A 526 32.21 -0.24 -36.14
N HIS A 527 32.13 -1.54 -35.91
CA HIS A 527 33.24 -2.49 -35.88
C HIS A 527 32.70 -3.91 -35.97
#